data_AF-A0A971AHS1-F1
#
_entry.id   AF-A0A971AHS1-F1
#
_cell.length_a   1.000
_cell.length_b   1.000
_cell.length_c   1.000
_cell.angle_alpha   90.00
_cell.angle_beta   90.00
_cell.angle_gamma   90.00
#
_symmetry.space_group_name_H-M   'P 1'
#
loop_
_entity.id
_entity.type
_entity.pdbx_description
1 polymer ?
#
loop_
_entity_poly.entity_id
_entity_poly.type
_entity_poly.pdbx_seq_one_letter_code
_entity_poly.pdbx_strand_id
1 'polypeptide(L)'
;MEILVTCLKVTVLGMGIVFIALVGLVLIIEALHRITGGKIGKRKEAGIERTAVVHEQKVEPEESAVLKTGMDEETEELVAVITAAIAASLHRSTHDIMVRSIRRVPAITPVWNRASRQEQISARL
;
A
#
# COMPACT_ATOMS: atom_id res chain seq x y z
N MET A 1 5.84 -51.62 28.03
CA MET A 1 4.66 -51.32 27.20
C MET A 1 3.99 -50.00 27.58
N GLU A 2 4.04 -49.58 28.85
CA GLU A 2 3.35 -48.36 29.31
C GLU A 2 3.89 -47.05 28.71
N ILE A 3 5.20 -46.95 28.49
CA ILE A 3 5.84 -45.76 27.89
C ILE A 3 5.30 -45.51 26.47
N LEU A 4 5.10 -46.58 25.69
CA LEU A 4 4.61 -46.48 24.31
C LEU A 4 3.16 -45.93 24.26
N VAL A 5 2.31 -46.36 25.21
CA VAL A 5 0.93 -45.88 25.35
C VAL A 5 0.91 -44.41 25.79
N THR A 6 1.82 -44.02 26.67
CA THR A 6 1.95 -42.62 27.10
C THR A 6 2.41 -41.72 25.95
N CYS A 7 3.40 -42.14 25.15
CA CYS A 7 3.82 -41.41 23.95
C CYS A 7 2.67 -41.25 22.95
N LEU A 8 1.90 -42.32 22.70
CA LEU A 8 0.74 -42.27 21.82
C LEU A 8 -0.32 -41.28 22.31
N LYS A 9 -0.62 -41.27 23.62
CA LYS A 9 -1.53 -40.30 24.23
C LYS A 9 -1.07 -38.86 24.04
N VAL A 10 0.22 -38.59 24.27
CA VAL A 10 0.79 -37.25 24.11
C VAL A 10 0.76 -36.80 22.66
N THR A 11 1.03 -37.68 21.69
CA THR A 11 0.93 -37.34 20.25
C THR A 11 -0.50 -37.02 19.84
N VAL A 12 -1.49 -37.81 20.28
CA VAL A 12 -2.91 -37.53 20.00
C VAL A 12 -3.34 -36.21 20.64
N LEU A 13 -2.91 -35.94 21.87
CA LEU A 13 -3.18 -34.69 22.56
C LEU A 13 -2.54 -33.49 21.83
N GLY A 14 -1.29 -33.63 21.37
CA GLY A 14 -0.57 -32.63 20.59
C GLY A 14 -1.19 -32.38 19.21
N MET A 15 -1.59 -33.43 18.50
CA MET A 15 -2.27 -33.30 17.22
C MET A 15 -3.66 -32.67 17.38
N GLY A 16 -4.39 -33.06 18.43
CA GLY A 16 -5.69 -32.50 18.78
C GLY A 16 -5.64 -31.02 19.11
N ILE A 17 -4.68 -30.57 19.93
CA ILE A 17 -4.57 -29.15 20.30
C ILE A 17 -4.21 -28.28 19.10
N VAL A 18 -3.36 -28.76 18.19
CA VAL A 18 -3.04 -28.04 16.93
C VAL A 18 -4.28 -27.94 16.04
N PHE A 19 -5.05 -29.02 15.90
CA PHE A 19 -6.29 -28.99 15.12
C PHE A 19 -7.32 -28.01 15.69
N ILE A 20 -7.51 -28.01 17.01
CA ILE A 20 -8.39 -27.05 17.69
C ILE A 20 -7.89 -25.61 17.51
N ALA A 21 -6.58 -25.37 17.63
CA ALA A 21 -6.01 -24.05 17.43
C ALA A 21 -6.23 -23.53 16.00
N LEU A 22 -6.07 -24.38 14.97
CA LEU A 22 -6.34 -24.02 13.59
C LEU A 22 -7.82 -23.69 13.36
N VAL A 23 -8.73 -24.52 13.87
CA VAL A 23 -10.18 -24.24 13.79
C VAL A 23 -10.51 -22.93 14.50
N GLY A 24 -9.96 -22.71 15.69
CA GLY A 24 -10.13 -21.46 16.44
C GLY A 24 -9.62 -20.23 15.67
N LEU A 25 -8.46 -20.34 15.02
CA LEU A 25 -7.92 -19.26 14.19
C LEU A 25 -8.85 -18.93 13.02
N VAL A 26 -9.37 -19.94 12.32
CA VAL A 26 -10.33 -19.75 11.22
C VAL A 26 -11.61 -19.09 11.73
N LEU A 27 -12.17 -19.55 12.86
CA LEU A 27 -13.37 -18.95 13.46
C LEU A 27 -13.16 -17.48 13.85
N ILE A 28 -11.99 -17.12 14.39
CA ILE A 28 -11.67 -15.73 14.74
C ILE A 28 -11.60 -14.87 13.48
N ILE A 29 -10.95 -15.36 12.41
CA ILE A 29 -10.86 -14.66 11.13
C ILE A 29 -12.26 -14.48 10.52
N GLU A 30 -13.12 -15.50 10.55
CA GLU A 30 -14.50 -15.42 10.07
C GLU A 30 -15.36 -14.47 10.90
N ALA A 31 -15.19 -14.46 12.23
CA ALA A 31 -15.89 -13.54 13.12
C ALA A 31 -15.49 -12.10 12.84
N LEU A 32 -14.18 -11.82 12.70
CA LEU A 32 -13.69 -10.49 12.34
C LEU A 32 -14.18 -10.08 10.94
N HIS A 33 -14.10 -10.97 9.95
CA HIS A 33 -14.63 -10.72 8.62
C HIS A 33 -16.15 -10.48 8.64
N ARG A 34 -16.91 -11.17 9.49
CA ARG A 34 -18.36 -10.96 9.63
C ARG A 34 -18.68 -9.62 10.28
N ILE A 35 -17.91 -9.21 11.29
CA ILE A 35 -18.08 -7.93 11.99
C ILE A 35 -17.68 -6.76 11.07
N THR A 36 -16.57 -6.89 10.34
CA THR A 36 -16.05 -5.86 9.43
C THR A 36 -16.76 -5.87 8.06
N GLY A 37 -17.26 -7.04 7.63
CA GLY A 37 -17.94 -7.27 6.35
C GLY A 37 -19.38 -6.76 6.30
N GLY A 38 -19.92 -6.24 7.41
CA GLY A 38 -21.21 -5.52 7.42
C GLY A 38 -21.24 -4.25 6.56
N LYS A 39 -20.10 -3.81 6.02
CA LYS A 39 -20.00 -2.65 5.10
C LYS A 39 -19.35 -2.93 3.74
N ILE A 40 -18.91 -4.15 3.45
CA ILE A 40 -18.30 -4.46 2.16
C ILE A 40 -19.06 -5.63 1.53
N GLY A 41 -19.77 -5.29 0.47
CA GLY A 41 -20.73 -6.14 -0.20
C GLY A 41 -20.19 -7.52 -0.58
N LYS A 42 -21.14 -8.46 -0.61
CA LYS A 42 -21.08 -9.75 -1.29
C LYS A 42 -20.01 -9.81 -2.39
N ARG A 43 -18.97 -10.60 -2.16
CA ARG A 43 -18.42 -11.46 -3.21
C ARG A 43 -18.20 -12.86 -2.64
N LYS A 44 -19.25 -13.66 -2.79
CA LYS A 44 -19.13 -15.12 -2.87
C LYS A 44 -18.38 -15.44 -4.16
N GLU A 45 -17.42 -16.36 -4.08
CA GLU A 45 -17.00 -17.37 -5.06
C GLU A 45 -15.64 -17.90 -4.55
N ALA A 46 -15.57 -19.03 -3.84
CA ALA A 46 -15.73 -20.40 -4.34
C ALA A 46 -14.79 -20.72 -5.53
N GLY A 47 -13.56 -21.11 -5.19
CA GLY A 47 -12.84 -22.21 -5.86
C GLY A 47 -12.17 -21.96 -7.22
N ILE A 48 -11.02 -22.64 -7.36
CA ILE A 48 -10.35 -23.10 -8.58
C ILE A 48 -9.25 -22.17 -9.14
N GLU A 49 -8.03 -22.67 -8.95
CA GLU A 49 -6.83 -22.64 -9.78
C GLU A 49 -6.60 -21.55 -10.85
N ARG A 50 -5.33 -21.13 -10.86
CA ARG A 50 -4.45 -20.90 -12.02
C ARG A 50 -4.66 -19.67 -12.91
N THR A 51 -3.56 -18.91 -12.94
CA THR A 51 -2.90 -18.40 -14.16
C THR A 51 -3.48 -17.12 -14.77
N ALA A 52 -2.70 -16.05 -14.55
CA ALA A 52 -2.31 -15.03 -15.52
C ALA A 52 -3.35 -14.08 -16.14
N VAL A 53 -2.81 -12.90 -16.46
CA VAL A 53 -3.27 -11.92 -17.45
C VAL A 53 -4.30 -10.89 -16.96
N VAL A 54 -3.76 -9.73 -16.56
CA VAL A 54 -3.92 -8.39 -17.16
C VAL A 54 -5.32 -7.91 -17.56
N HIS A 55 -5.48 -6.59 -17.39
CA HIS A 55 -6.52 -5.67 -17.87
C HIS A 55 -7.71 -5.47 -16.91
N GLU A 56 -7.77 -4.34 -16.20
CA GLU A 56 -8.12 -2.99 -16.68
C GLU A 56 -9.62 -2.75 -16.51
N GLN A 57 -9.99 -1.98 -15.47
CA GLN A 57 -11.25 -1.25 -15.49
C GLN A 57 -11.18 -0.01 -14.58
N LYS A 58 -10.83 1.10 -15.22
CA LYS A 58 -11.59 2.35 -15.27
C LYS A 58 -12.39 2.74 -14.00
N VAL A 59 -11.95 3.81 -13.34
CA VAL A 59 -12.86 4.78 -12.70
C VAL A 59 -12.42 6.17 -13.12
N GLU A 60 -13.39 6.91 -13.63
CA GLU A 60 -13.33 8.22 -14.28
C GLU A 60 -13.01 9.35 -13.27
N PRO A 61 -12.47 10.50 -13.72
CA PRO A 61 -11.79 11.48 -12.90
C PRO A 61 -12.73 12.62 -12.48
N GLU A 62 -12.85 12.86 -11.18
CA GLU A 62 -13.42 14.10 -10.64
C GLU A 62 -12.38 14.80 -9.75
N GLU A 63 -11.33 15.33 -10.37
CA GLU A 63 -10.57 16.46 -9.80
C GLU A 63 -9.72 17.20 -10.86
N SER A 64 -10.15 17.14 -12.12
CA SER A 64 -9.49 17.85 -13.23
C SER A 64 -10.14 19.20 -13.47
N ALA A 65 -10.11 20.12 -12.50
CA ALA A 65 -10.71 21.44 -12.70
C ALA A 65 -10.06 22.64 -11.95
N VAL A 66 -8.87 22.50 -11.35
CA VAL A 66 -8.26 23.67 -10.64
C VAL A 66 -6.91 24.15 -11.17
N LEU A 67 -6.11 23.35 -11.88
CA LEU A 67 -4.71 23.75 -12.16
C LEU A 67 -4.39 23.90 -13.65
N LYS A 68 -5.24 24.59 -14.42
CA LYS A 68 -4.91 24.96 -15.81
C LYS A 68 -4.87 26.46 -16.09
N THR A 69 -4.98 27.32 -15.08
CA THR A 69 -4.99 28.78 -15.29
C THR A 69 -3.96 29.58 -14.49
N GLY A 70 -2.98 28.93 -13.83
CA GLY A 70 -1.88 29.58 -13.09
C GLY A 70 -0.50 28.99 -13.38
N MET A 71 -0.36 28.22 -14.47
CA MET A 71 0.76 27.29 -14.68
C MET A 71 2.12 27.92 -15.01
N ASP A 72 2.19 29.20 -15.37
CA ASP A 72 3.47 29.78 -15.83
C ASP A 72 4.35 30.24 -14.65
N GLU A 73 3.77 30.93 -13.65
CA GLU A 73 4.51 31.39 -12.45
C GLU A 73 4.93 30.20 -11.57
N GLU A 74 4.03 29.24 -11.32
CA GLU A 74 4.37 28.02 -10.56
C GLU A 74 5.50 27.22 -11.23
N THR A 75 5.60 27.27 -12.56
CA THR A 75 6.67 26.58 -13.29
C THR A 75 8.01 27.29 -13.12
N GLU A 76 8.04 28.62 -13.06
CA GLU A 76 9.28 29.39 -12.81
C GLU A 76 9.81 29.15 -11.39
N GLU A 77 8.94 29.21 -10.39
CA GLU A 77 9.30 28.90 -8.99
C GLU A 77 9.87 27.48 -8.85
N LEU A 78 9.23 26.49 -9.50
CA LEU A 78 9.71 25.12 -9.54
C LEU A 78 11.08 25.01 -10.20
N VAL A 79 11.30 25.67 -11.33
CA VAL A 79 12.61 25.67 -12.02
C VAL A 79 13.68 26.29 -11.12
N ALA A 80 13.39 27.39 -10.44
CA ALA A 80 14.34 28.07 -9.56
C ALA A 80 14.76 27.17 -8.38
N VAL A 81 13.80 26.59 -7.64
CA VAL A 81 14.07 25.73 -6.48
C VAL A 81 14.79 24.45 -6.90
N ILE A 82 14.37 23.81 -7.99
CA ILE A 82 15.02 22.59 -8.52
C ILE A 82 16.45 22.90 -8.95
N THR A 83 16.67 23.98 -9.70
CA THR A 83 18.00 24.37 -10.17
C THR A 83 18.92 24.73 -9.00
N ALA A 84 18.42 25.47 -8.02
CA ALA A 84 19.18 25.79 -6.81
C ALA A 84 19.57 24.53 -6.02
N ALA A 85 18.64 23.59 -5.84
CA ALA A 85 18.90 22.33 -5.15
C ALA A 85 19.96 21.48 -5.87
N ILE A 86 19.89 21.38 -7.20
CA ILE A 86 20.87 20.64 -8.00
C ILE A 86 22.23 21.33 -7.98
N ALA A 87 22.27 22.65 -8.14
CA ALA A 87 23.49 23.45 -8.04
C ALA A 87 24.20 23.25 -6.70
N ALA A 88 23.44 23.28 -5.60
CA ALA A 88 23.94 23.01 -4.26
C ALA A 88 24.41 21.54 -4.09
N SER A 89 23.65 20.57 -4.59
CA SER A 89 24.01 19.14 -4.48
C SER A 89 25.27 18.77 -5.26
N LEU A 90 25.49 19.39 -6.42
CA LEU A 90 26.61 19.09 -7.32
C LEU A 90 27.78 20.07 -7.18
N HIS A 91 27.69 21.05 -6.27
CA HIS A 91 28.66 22.15 -6.11
C HIS A 91 28.99 22.84 -7.45
N ARG A 92 27.95 23.06 -8.27
CA ARG A 92 28.05 23.70 -9.59
C ARG A 92 27.34 25.04 -9.58
N SER A 93 27.76 25.95 -10.46
CA SER A 93 27.07 27.22 -10.64
C SER A 93 25.72 27.03 -11.33
N THR A 94 24.74 27.88 -11.02
CA THR A 94 23.39 27.84 -11.59
C THR A 94 23.35 28.01 -13.10
N HIS A 95 24.35 28.68 -13.69
CA HIS A 95 24.47 28.90 -15.13
C HIS A 95 24.82 27.63 -15.93
N ASP A 96 25.31 26.57 -15.27
CA ASP A 96 25.74 25.31 -15.91
C ASP A 96 24.58 24.30 -16.07
N ILE A 97 23.38 24.63 -15.57
CA ILE A 97 22.22 23.72 -15.48
C ILE A 97 21.05 24.32 -16.28
N MET A 98 20.49 23.55 -17.22
CA MET A 98 19.32 23.94 -18.02
C MET A 98 18.18 22.93 -17.86
N VAL A 99 17.02 23.41 -17.40
CA VAL A 99 15.79 22.60 -17.27
C VAL A 99 14.95 22.73 -18.54
N ARG A 100 14.74 21.63 -19.27
CA ARG A 100 14.02 21.63 -20.56
C ARG A 100 12.52 21.29 -20.45
N SER A 101 12.15 20.43 -19.50
CA SER A 101 10.78 19.97 -19.33
C SER A 101 10.58 19.44 -17.93
N ILE A 102 9.48 19.84 -17.30
CA ILE A 102 9.03 19.29 -16.01
C ILE A 102 7.74 18.54 -16.28
N ARG A 103 7.69 17.24 -15.97
CA ARG A 103 6.47 16.43 -16.05
C ARG A 103 6.24 15.74 -14.72
N ARG A 104 5.06 15.94 -14.14
CA ARG A 104 4.64 15.25 -12.92
C ARG A 104 4.23 13.82 -13.27
N VAL A 105 4.82 12.85 -12.59
CA VAL A 105 4.44 11.43 -12.73
C VAL A 105 3.26 11.16 -11.78
N PRO A 106 2.21 10.45 -12.23
CA PRO A 106 1.10 10.11 -11.35
C PRO A 106 1.58 9.24 -10.18
N ALA A 107 1.07 9.52 -8.98
CA ALA A 107 1.44 8.78 -7.79
C ALA A 107 0.88 7.35 -7.83
N ILE A 108 1.74 6.37 -8.09
CA ILE A 108 1.39 4.92 -8.06
C ILE A 108 1.28 4.41 -6.60
N THR A 109 1.61 5.23 -5.62
CA THR A 109 1.62 4.83 -4.20
C THR A 109 0.23 4.88 -3.57
N PRO A 110 -0.16 3.85 -2.79
CA PRO A 110 -1.47 3.78 -2.15
C PRO A 110 -1.64 4.87 -1.09
N VAL A 111 -2.89 5.27 -0.83
CA VAL A 111 -3.24 6.43 0.01
C VAL A 111 -2.67 6.33 1.42
N TRP A 112 -2.66 5.14 2.04
CA TRP A 112 -2.14 4.93 3.39
C TRP A 112 -0.63 5.25 3.51
N ASN A 113 0.13 4.99 2.46
CA ASN A 113 1.57 5.23 2.43
C ASN A 113 1.86 6.74 2.36
N ARG A 114 1.03 7.48 1.61
CA ARG A 114 1.09 8.95 1.57
C ARG A 114 0.68 9.58 2.90
N ALA A 115 -0.42 9.12 3.50
CA ALA A 115 -0.89 9.61 4.78
C ALA A 115 0.13 9.41 5.90
N SER A 116 0.77 8.23 5.97
CA SER A 116 1.81 7.95 6.99
C SER A 116 3.01 8.90 6.89
N ARG A 117 3.49 9.21 5.67
CA ARG A 117 4.59 10.16 5.49
C ARG A 117 4.18 11.57 5.91
N GLN A 118 2.97 11.98 5.56
CA GLN A 118 2.48 13.30 5.91
C GLN A 118 2.39 13.47 7.43
N GLU A 119 1.87 12.46 8.13
CA GLU A 119 1.79 12.44 9.59
C GLU A 119 3.17 12.58 10.25
N GLN A 120 4.19 11.90 9.70
CA GLN A 120 5.56 11.98 10.23
C GLN A 120 6.21 13.36 10.03
N ILE A 121 5.90 14.03 8.92
CA ILE A 121 6.43 15.36 8.62
C ILE A 121 5.71 16.39 9.49
N SER A 122 4.38 16.32 9.59
CA SER A 122 3.60 17.22 10.45
C SER A 122 3.91 17.04 11.93
N ALA A 123 4.21 15.82 12.38
CA ALA A 123 4.59 15.58 13.77
C ALA A 123 5.97 16.17 14.14
N ARG A 124 6.78 16.56 13.15
CA ARG A 124 8.12 17.13 13.36
C ARG A 124 8.22 18.63 13.08
N LEU A 125 7.15 19.24 12.58
CA LEU A 125 7.00 20.68 12.38
C LEU A 125 6.24 21.29 13.57
#